data_AF-A0A5N8UMQ0-F1
#
_entry.id   AF-A0A5N8UMQ0-F1
#
_cell.length_a   1.000
_cell.length_b   1.000
_cell.length_c   1.000
_cell.angle_alpha   90.00
_cell.angle_beta   90.00
_cell.angle_gamma   90.00
#
_symmetry.space_group_name_H-M   'P 1'
#
loop_
_entity.id
_entity.type
_entity.pdbx_description
1 polymer ?
#
loop_
_entity_poly.entity_id
_entity_poly.type
_entity_poly.pdbx_seq_one_letter_code
_entity_poly.pdbx_strand_id
1 'polypeptide(L)'
;MQYLSVPSTTKQGVDFVHRGSINIGSDSKATVRLADINGDGKVDLLSASSDSGHWKLQQAARAYIKDHVVTKITNGFGVETDIAYATLNSGIPLINIDPSQKPVSTDYITPFAGITVVTQSSLSESVLVQYRYGGFMAHKKGRGYLGFETVQTTNCSH
;
A
#
# COMPACT_ATOMS: atom_id res chain seq x y z
N MET A 1 -6.64 -23.81 9.62
CA MET A 1 -5.21 -24.20 9.63
C MET A 1 -4.63 -23.84 8.28
N GLN A 2 -3.58 -23.01 8.21
CA GLN A 2 -2.93 -22.67 6.94
C GLN A 2 -1.64 -23.48 6.78
N TYR A 3 -1.49 -24.12 5.62
CA TYR A 3 -0.27 -24.85 5.23
C TYR A 3 0.34 -24.18 4.00
N LEU A 4 1.67 -24.02 4.00
CA LEU A 4 2.41 -23.54 2.84
C LEU A 4 3.34 -24.65 2.36
N SER A 5 3.45 -24.79 1.04
CA SER A 5 4.42 -25.69 0.42
C SER A 5 5.84 -25.19 0.68
N VAL A 6 6.73 -26.10 1.04
CA VAL A 6 8.18 -25.87 1.10
C VAL A 6 8.89 -26.97 0.30
N PRO A 7 10.10 -26.70 -0.22
CA PRO A 7 10.90 -27.73 -0.88
C PRO A 7 11.14 -28.90 0.08
N SER A 8 10.84 -30.11 -0.38
CA SER A 8 11.12 -31.31 0.41
C SER A 8 12.60 -31.68 0.31
N THR A 9 13.13 -32.29 1.38
CA THR A 9 14.46 -32.91 1.36
C THR A 9 14.51 -34.19 0.53
N THR A 10 13.36 -34.67 0.04
CA THR A 10 13.27 -35.83 -0.86
C THR A 10 13.12 -35.39 -2.32
N LYS A 11 13.79 -36.10 -3.24
CA LYS A 11 13.62 -35.88 -4.69
C LYS A 11 12.15 -36.16 -5.05
N GLN A 12 11.43 -35.10 -5.42
CA GLN A 12 10.02 -35.07 -5.84
C GLN A 12 8.95 -34.91 -4.74
N GLY A 13 9.32 -34.52 -3.54
CA GLY A 13 8.35 -34.15 -2.49
C GLY A 13 8.04 -32.65 -2.45
N VAL A 14 6.82 -32.29 -2.04
CA VAL A 14 6.47 -30.97 -1.53
C VAL A 14 6.00 -31.16 -0.10
N ASP A 15 6.69 -30.54 0.86
CA ASP A 15 6.30 -30.63 2.27
C ASP A 15 5.30 -29.51 2.57
N PHE A 16 4.24 -29.81 3.32
CA PHE A 16 3.27 -28.82 3.77
C PHE A 16 3.50 -28.51 5.24
N VAL A 17 3.99 -27.31 5.52
CA VAL A 17 4.29 -26.87 6.90
C VAL A 17 3.14 -26.04 7.44
N HIS A 18 2.67 -26.38 8.63
CA HIS A 18 1.70 -25.56 9.37
C HIS A 18 2.34 -24.22 9.76
N ARG A 19 1.69 -23.12 9.37
CA ARG A 19 2.20 -21.75 9.62
C ARG A 19 1.42 -21.01 10.69
N GLY A 20 0.36 -21.63 11.22
CA GLY A 20 -0.47 -21.04 12.26
C GLY A 20 -1.96 -21.26 12.04
N SER A 21 -2.69 -20.78 13.03
CA SER A 21 -4.15 -20.80 13.06
C SER A 21 -4.64 -19.41 13.45
N ILE A 22 -5.62 -18.90 12.70
CA ILE A 22 -6.33 -17.67 13.03
C ILE A 22 -7.75 -18.08 13.44
N ASN A 23 -8.15 -17.72 14.66
CA ASN A 23 -9.51 -17.94 15.14
C ASN A 23 -10.41 -16.84 14.58
N ILE A 24 -11.39 -17.23 13.76
CA ILE A 24 -12.31 -16.30 13.07
C ILE A 24 -13.73 -16.31 13.67
N GLY A 25 -13.95 -17.03 14.76
CA GLY A 25 -15.25 -17.24 15.40
C GLY A 25 -15.46 -18.71 15.77
N SER A 26 -16.46 -18.99 16.60
CA SER A 26 -16.84 -20.35 17.01
C SER A 26 -18.01 -20.91 16.19
N ASP A 27 -18.80 -20.06 15.54
CA ASP A 27 -19.91 -20.50 14.72
C ASP A 27 -19.51 -20.98 13.30
N SER A 28 -20.38 -21.82 12.73
CA SER A 28 -20.25 -22.37 11.38
C SER A 28 -20.58 -21.36 10.25
N LYS A 29 -20.95 -20.13 10.61
CA LYS A 29 -21.32 -19.04 9.68
C LYS A 29 -20.23 -17.98 9.56
N ALA A 30 -19.05 -18.22 10.14
CA ALA A 30 -17.93 -17.31 10.03
C ALA A 30 -17.57 -17.05 8.55
N THR A 31 -17.43 -15.78 8.20
CA THR A 31 -17.05 -15.35 6.85
C THR A 31 -15.69 -14.68 6.88
N VAL A 32 -14.95 -14.80 5.77
CA VAL A 32 -13.62 -14.25 5.59
C VAL A 32 -13.55 -13.47 4.28
N ARG A 33 -12.95 -12.29 4.33
CA ARG A 33 -12.55 -11.49 3.16
C ARG A 33 -11.10 -11.09 3.29
N LEU A 34 -10.44 -10.96 2.14
CA LEU A 34 -9.09 -10.44 2.03
C LEU A 34 -9.17 -9.12 1.27
N ALA A 35 -8.60 -8.06 1.83
CA ALA A 35 -8.56 -6.74 1.22
C ALA A 35 -7.43 -5.92 1.82
N ASP A 36 -6.87 -4.99 1.06
CA ASP A 36 -5.97 -3.96 1.58
C ASP A 36 -6.82 -2.80 2.12
N ILE A 37 -7.16 -2.84 3.41
CA ILE A 37 -8.11 -1.89 4.01
C ILE A 37 -7.43 -0.57 4.36
N ASN A 38 -6.16 -0.64 4.74
CA ASN A 38 -5.38 0.55 5.08
C ASN A 38 -4.67 1.18 3.86
N GLY A 39 -4.69 0.52 2.69
CA GLY A 39 -4.13 1.00 1.43
C GLY A 39 -2.61 0.91 1.35
N ASP A 40 -1.96 0.16 2.23
CA ASP A 40 -0.50 0.06 2.33
C ASP A 40 0.15 -0.91 1.33
N GLY A 41 -0.67 -1.55 0.49
CA GLY A 41 -0.25 -2.54 -0.50
C GLY A 41 -0.10 -3.95 0.06
N LYS A 42 -0.50 -4.20 1.32
CA LYS A 42 -0.48 -5.53 1.95
C LYS A 42 -1.91 -6.04 2.12
N VAL A 43 -2.05 -7.36 2.09
CA VAL A 43 -3.35 -8.02 2.22
C VAL A 43 -3.72 -8.11 3.70
N ASP A 44 -4.79 -7.42 4.09
CA ASP A 44 -5.42 -7.58 5.40
C ASP A 44 -6.49 -8.68 5.36
N LEU A 45 -6.82 -9.18 6.55
CA LEU A 45 -7.87 -10.17 6.78
C LEU A 45 -9.05 -9.50 7.47
N LEU A 46 -10.25 -9.68 6.90
CA LEU A 46 -11.50 -9.36 7.56
C LEU A 46 -12.23 -10.65 7.89
N SER A 47 -12.69 -10.76 9.13
CA SER A 47 -13.49 -11.89 9.60
C SER A 47 -14.75 -11.39 10.29
N ALA A 48 -15.88 -12.07 10.09
CA ALA A 48 -17.09 -11.83 10.86
C ALA A 48 -17.73 -13.15 11.23
N SER A 49 -18.22 -13.24 12.46
CA SER A 49 -18.98 -14.38 12.96
C SER A 49 -20.32 -13.88 13.52
N SER A 50 -21.34 -14.73 13.47
CA SER A 50 -22.64 -14.45 14.10
C SER A 50 -22.52 -14.25 15.61
N ASP A 51 -21.51 -14.84 16.26
CA ASP A 51 -21.24 -14.64 17.69
C ASP A 51 -20.87 -13.19 18.04
N SER A 52 -20.15 -12.47 17.16
CA SER A 52 -19.72 -11.09 17.44
C SER A 52 -20.59 -10.03 16.80
N GLY A 53 -21.35 -10.34 15.74
CA GLY A 53 -22.18 -9.37 15.01
C GLY A 53 -21.41 -8.22 14.33
N HIS A 54 -20.08 -8.26 14.40
CA HIS A 54 -19.16 -7.22 13.90
C HIS A 54 -18.06 -7.85 13.05
N TRP A 55 -17.56 -7.07 12.08
CA TRP A 55 -16.32 -7.37 11.37
C TRP A 55 -15.11 -7.10 12.27
N LYS A 56 -14.18 -8.04 12.27
CA LYS A 56 -12.84 -7.93 12.84
C LYS A 56 -11.86 -7.72 11.71
N LEU A 57 -10.99 -6.72 11.87
CA LEU A 57 -9.88 -6.45 10.98
C LEU A 57 -8.60 -7.00 11.63
N GLN A 58 -7.88 -7.84 10.91
CA GLN A 58 -6.52 -8.22 11.24
C GLN A 58 -5.61 -7.69 10.13
N GLN A 59 -4.82 -6.66 10.45
CA GLN A 59 -3.89 -6.08 9.51
C GLN A 59 -2.72 -7.02 9.23
N ALA A 60 -2.06 -6.85 8.09
CA ALA A 60 -0.85 -7.58 7.76
C ALA A 60 0.23 -7.46 8.88
N ALA A 61 1.03 -8.50 9.09
CA ALA A 61 2.04 -8.55 10.15
C ALA A 61 3.08 -7.41 10.12
N ARG A 62 3.24 -6.75 8.98
CA ARG A 62 4.13 -5.59 8.75
C ARG A 62 3.34 -4.38 8.27
N ALA A 63 2.14 -4.16 8.80
CA ALA A 63 1.29 -3.03 8.43
C ALA A 63 2.07 -1.72 8.49
N TYR A 64 1.83 -0.85 7.51
CA TYR A 64 2.45 0.47 7.34
C TYR A 64 3.96 0.48 7.05
N ILE A 65 4.64 -0.68 7.11
CA ILE A 65 6.06 -0.78 6.76
C ILE A 65 6.20 -0.81 5.24
N LYS A 66 6.98 0.14 4.71
CA LYS A 66 7.34 0.21 3.30
C LYS A 66 8.48 -0.75 3.03
N ASP A 67 8.15 -1.93 2.50
CA ASP A 67 9.14 -2.92 2.08
C ASP A 67 9.67 -2.56 0.69
N HIS A 68 10.94 -2.88 0.42
CA HIS A 68 11.55 -2.78 -0.91
C HIS A 68 11.57 -1.37 -1.53
N VAL A 69 11.60 -0.33 -0.70
CA VAL A 69 11.78 1.07 -1.12
C VAL A 69 13.10 1.64 -0.60
N VAL A 70 13.61 2.68 -1.27
CA VAL A 70 14.79 3.43 -0.83
C VAL A 70 14.30 4.56 0.08
N THR A 71 14.61 4.49 1.37
CA THR A 71 14.24 5.54 2.34
C THR A 71 15.38 6.50 2.66
N LYS A 72 16.60 6.18 2.25
CA LYS A 72 17.79 6.99 2.49
C LYS A 72 18.82 6.78 1.38
N ILE A 73 19.42 7.87 0.94
CA ILE A 73 20.54 7.88 0.00
C ILE A 73 21.69 8.63 0.66
N THR A 74 22.88 8.03 0.71
CA THR A 74 24.11 8.70 1.14
C THR A 74 25.02 8.87 -0.07
N ASN A 75 25.44 10.10 -0.37
CA ASN A 75 26.35 10.35 -1.49
C ASN A 75 27.82 10.07 -1.10
N GLY A 76 28.74 10.19 -2.07
CA GLY A 76 30.18 9.95 -1.84
C GLY A 76 30.87 10.93 -0.89
N PHE A 77 30.17 11.98 -0.45
CA PHE A 77 30.65 12.97 0.52
C PHE A 77 30.01 12.80 1.90
N GLY A 78 29.21 11.76 2.13
CA GLY A 78 28.58 11.48 3.41
C GLY A 78 27.32 12.30 3.70
N VAL A 79 26.81 13.05 2.72
CA VAL A 79 25.53 13.76 2.87
C VAL A 79 24.39 12.76 2.68
N GLU A 80 23.49 12.71 3.66
CA GLU A 80 22.31 11.86 3.65
C GLU A 80 21.10 12.63 3.12
N THR A 81 20.29 11.95 2.31
CA THR A 81 18.97 12.40 1.90
C THR A 81 17.95 11.36 2.35
N ASP A 82 17.07 11.74 3.26
CA ASP A 82 15.91 10.94 3.68
C ASP A 82 14.76 11.11 2.69
N ILE A 83 14.04 10.01 2.43
CA ILE A 83 12.90 9.94 1.53
C ILE A 83 11.72 9.34 2.28
N ALA A 84 10.64 10.10 2.41
CA ALA A 84 9.40 9.62 3.01
C ALA A 84 8.35 9.30 1.95
N TYR A 85 7.53 8.30 2.26
CA TYR A 85 6.48 7.80 1.39
C TYR A 85 5.16 7.74 2.12
N ALA A 86 4.06 7.99 1.41
CA ALA A 86 2.71 7.79 1.92
C ALA A 86 1.80 7.15 0.87
N THR A 87 0.75 6.48 1.33
CA THR A 87 -0.29 5.92 0.47
C THR A 87 -1.23 7.03 0.00
N LEU A 88 -1.83 6.93 -1.19
CA LEU A 88 -2.76 7.96 -1.68
C LEU A 88 -3.95 8.19 -0.74
N ASN A 89 -4.47 7.14 -0.10
CA ASN A 89 -5.57 7.22 0.86
C ASN A 89 -5.18 7.75 2.25
N SER A 90 -3.90 8.09 2.50
CA SER A 90 -3.46 8.63 3.80
C SER A 90 -3.85 10.11 4.03
N GLY A 91 -4.35 10.79 3.01
CA GLY A 91 -4.78 12.20 3.07
C GLY A 91 -3.64 13.23 2.97
N ILE A 92 -2.38 12.84 3.19
CA ILE A 92 -1.21 13.71 3.08
C ILE A 92 -0.84 14.03 1.61
N PRO A 93 -0.70 13.05 0.70
CA PRO A 93 -0.13 13.30 -0.62
C PRO A 93 -1.11 13.93 -1.61
N LEU A 94 -2.40 14.05 -1.30
CA LEU A 94 -3.43 14.42 -2.30
C LEU A 94 -3.68 15.94 -2.33
N ILE A 95 -3.67 16.51 -3.53
CA ILE A 95 -4.22 17.84 -3.85
C ILE A 95 -5.71 17.68 -4.20
N ASN A 96 -5.97 16.84 -5.18
CA ASN A 96 -7.29 16.47 -5.70
C ASN A 96 -7.22 15.03 -6.21
N ILE A 97 -8.23 14.23 -5.90
CA ILE A 97 -8.24 12.82 -6.31
C ILE A 97 -8.48 12.68 -7.82
N ASP A 98 -9.54 13.31 -8.33
CA ASP A 98 -9.94 13.21 -9.73
C ASP A 98 -9.19 14.20 -10.62
N PRO A 99 -8.87 13.80 -11.87
CA PRO A 99 -8.30 14.70 -12.85
C PRO A 99 -9.32 15.74 -13.31
N SER A 100 -8.87 16.95 -13.60
CA SER A 100 -9.69 18.05 -14.11
C SER A 100 -10.26 17.75 -15.50
N GLN A 101 -9.56 16.91 -16.29
CA GLN A 101 -9.96 16.45 -17.61
C GLN A 101 -10.12 14.93 -17.64
N LYS A 102 -11.14 14.41 -16.93
CA LYS A 102 -11.44 12.98 -16.95
C LYS A 102 -12.04 12.58 -18.30
N PRO A 103 -11.47 11.59 -19.01
CA PRO A 103 -12.07 11.09 -20.25
C PRO A 103 -13.48 10.57 -20.01
N VAL A 104 -14.39 10.84 -20.96
CA VAL A 104 -15.79 10.35 -20.91
C VAL A 104 -15.87 8.82 -21.08
N SER A 105 -14.77 8.19 -21.48
CA SER A 105 -14.69 6.73 -21.63
C SER A 105 -14.69 6.05 -20.27
N THR A 106 -15.48 4.99 -20.17
CA THR A 106 -15.46 4.10 -19.01
C THR A 106 -14.18 3.29 -18.92
N ASP A 107 -13.22 3.41 -19.83
CA ASP A 107 -11.95 2.69 -19.76
C ASP A 107 -10.97 3.27 -18.72
N TYR A 108 -11.24 4.45 -18.17
CA TYR A 108 -10.36 5.13 -17.23
C TYR A 108 -10.89 5.03 -15.80
N ILE A 109 -9.97 4.98 -14.83
CA ILE A 109 -10.25 5.00 -13.40
C ILE A 109 -9.29 5.92 -12.66
N THR A 110 -9.75 6.39 -11.51
CA THR A 110 -8.98 7.14 -10.52
C THR A 110 -8.83 6.27 -9.26
N PRO A 111 -7.79 5.41 -9.17
CA PRO A 111 -7.47 4.71 -7.93
C PRO A 111 -7.21 5.68 -6.79
N PHE A 112 -7.76 5.37 -5.62
CA PHE A 112 -7.54 6.14 -4.39
C PHE A 112 -6.73 5.40 -3.32
N ALA A 113 -6.48 4.11 -3.51
CA ALA A 113 -5.75 3.24 -2.60
C ALA A 113 -4.82 2.29 -3.37
N GLY A 114 -3.90 1.63 -2.66
CA GLY A 114 -2.95 0.68 -3.24
C GLY A 114 -1.80 1.31 -4.03
N ILE A 115 -1.64 2.63 -3.94
CA ILE A 115 -0.55 3.39 -4.56
C ILE A 115 0.19 4.14 -3.45
N THR A 116 1.52 4.00 -3.44
CA THR A 116 2.43 4.72 -2.56
C THR A 116 3.25 5.71 -3.39
N VAL A 117 3.37 6.94 -2.90
CA VAL A 117 4.11 8.03 -3.55
C VAL A 117 5.10 8.68 -2.58
N VAL A 118 6.12 9.34 -3.09
CA VAL A 118 7.07 10.12 -2.29
C VAL A 118 6.35 11.36 -1.77
N THR A 119 6.35 11.61 -0.47
CA THR A 119 5.78 12.85 0.10
C THR A 119 6.84 13.84 0.52
N GLN A 120 8.07 13.36 0.73
CA GLN A 120 9.14 14.17 1.26
C GLN A 120 10.49 13.69 0.77
N SER A 121 11.38 14.65 0.48
CA SER A 121 12.82 14.46 0.40
C SER A 121 13.48 15.49 1.30
N SER A 122 14.39 15.09 2.18
CA SER A 122 15.07 16.00 3.10
C SER A 122 16.55 15.67 3.23
N LEU A 123 17.40 16.68 3.11
CA LEU A 123 18.84 16.56 3.42
C LEU A 123 19.12 16.90 4.90
N SER A 124 18.27 17.75 5.47
CA SER A 124 18.27 18.16 6.87
C SER A 124 16.88 18.71 7.21
N GLU A 125 16.65 19.06 8.48
CA GLU A 125 15.43 19.76 8.88
C GLU A 125 15.25 21.11 8.17
N SER A 126 16.34 21.73 7.71
CA SER A 126 16.33 23.04 7.02
C SER A 126 16.22 22.94 5.49
N VAL A 127 16.45 21.76 4.91
CA VAL A 127 16.39 21.55 3.45
C VAL A 127 15.40 20.44 3.18
N LEU A 128 14.13 20.83 3.09
CA LEU A 128 12.98 19.95 2.98
C LEU A 128 12.19 20.26 1.71
N VAL A 129 11.94 19.22 0.92
CA VAL A 129 11.04 19.29 -0.23
C VAL A 129 9.84 18.40 0.01
N GLN A 130 8.65 18.98 -0.01
CA GLN A 130 7.37 18.27 0.10
C GLN A 130 6.72 18.10 -1.25
N TYR A 131 6.12 16.94 -1.48
CA TYR A 131 5.43 16.59 -2.72
C TYR A 131 3.97 16.28 -2.45
N ARG A 132 3.10 16.81 -3.31
CA ARG A 132 1.68 16.48 -3.37
C ARG A 132 1.28 16.22 -4.82
N TYR A 133 0.26 15.40 -5.00
CA TYR A 133 -0.15 14.86 -6.29
C TYR A 133 -1.64 15.07 -6.50
N GLY A 134 -2.05 15.26 -7.75
CA GLY A 134 -3.46 15.36 -8.10
C GLY A 134 -3.80 14.73 -9.44
N GLY A 135 -5.06 14.33 -9.58
CA GLY A 135 -5.60 13.82 -10.83
C GLY A 135 -4.97 12.52 -11.29
N PHE A 136 -4.94 11.51 -10.41
CA PHE A 136 -4.39 10.21 -10.77
C PHE A 136 -5.27 9.49 -11.81
N MET A 137 -4.66 8.88 -12.82
CA MET A 137 -5.41 8.16 -13.84
C MET A 137 -4.75 6.84 -14.25
N ALA A 138 -5.56 5.81 -14.46
CA ALA A 138 -5.13 4.51 -14.97
C ALA A 138 -6.13 3.95 -15.99
N HIS A 139 -5.65 3.10 -16.89
CA HIS A 139 -6.46 2.46 -17.93
C HIS A 139 -6.87 1.04 -17.53
N LYS A 140 -8.17 0.79 -17.39
CA LYS A 140 -8.73 -0.49 -16.94
C LYS A 140 -8.44 -1.66 -17.87
N LYS A 141 -8.30 -1.43 -19.19
CA LYS A 141 -8.00 -2.51 -20.16
C LYS A 141 -6.51 -2.89 -20.22
N GLY A 142 -5.73 -2.60 -19.19
CA GLY A 142 -4.36 -3.10 -19.05
C GLY A 142 -3.26 -2.26 -19.72
N ARG A 143 -3.52 -0.99 -20.06
CA ARG A 143 -2.46 -0.07 -20.53
C ARG A 143 -1.67 0.58 -19.39
N GLY A 144 -1.98 0.21 -18.14
CA GLY A 144 -1.26 0.65 -16.96
C GLY A 144 -1.67 2.05 -16.47
N TYR A 145 -0.74 2.64 -15.71
CA TYR A 145 -0.89 3.97 -15.12
C TYR A 145 -0.61 5.06 -16.17
N LEU A 146 -1.46 6.07 -16.22
CA LEU A 146 -1.23 7.27 -17.01
C LEU A 146 -0.49 8.35 -16.19
N GLY A 147 -0.48 8.20 -14.87
CA GLY A 147 0.22 9.09 -13.95
C GLY A 147 -0.71 10.06 -13.24
N PHE A 148 -0.12 11.17 -12.78
CA PHE A 148 -0.82 12.26 -12.12
C PHE A 148 -0.86 13.47 -13.06
N GLU A 149 -1.98 14.16 -13.08
CA GLU A 149 -2.13 15.43 -13.80
C GLU A 149 -1.25 16.53 -13.19
N THR A 150 -1.17 16.55 -11.85
CA THR A 150 -0.43 17.58 -11.13
C THR A 150 0.54 16.97 -10.13
N VAL A 151 1.72 17.59 -10.03
CA VAL A 151 2.68 17.39 -8.95
C VAL A 151 3.03 18.76 -8.41
N GLN A 152 2.64 19.04 -7.17
CA GLN A 152 3.02 20.25 -6.46
C GLN A 152 4.25 19.95 -5.60
N THR A 153 5.25 20.82 -5.70
CA THR A 153 6.47 20.74 -4.92
C THR A 153 6.60 22.00 -4.07
N THR A 154 6.80 21.85 -2.77
CA THR A 154 7.02 22.97 -1.84
C THR A 154 8.38 22.81 -1.20
N ASN A 155 9.24 23.81 -1.38
CA ASN A 155 10.52 23.88 -0.67
C ASN A 155 10.29 24.62 0.65
N CYS A 156 10.53 23.94 1.75
CA CYS A 156 10.54 24.52 3.08
C CYS A 156 12.02 24.70 3.45
N SER A 157 12.48 25.95 3.39
CA SER A 157 13.77 26.34 3.97
C SER A 157 13.49 27.25 5.15
N HIS A 158 14.09 26.90 6.29
CA HIS A 158 14.13 27.73 7.50
C HIS A 158 15.53 28.30 7.67
#